data_AF-A0A376ML78-F1
#
_entry.id   AF-A0A376ML78-F1
#
_cell.length_a   1.000
_cell.length_b   1.000
_cell.length_c   1.000
_cell.angle_alpha   90.00
_cell.angle_beta   90.00
_cell.angle_gamma   90.00
#
_symmetry.space_group_name_H-M   'P 1'
#
loop_
_entity.id
_entity.type
_entity.pdbx_description
1 polymer ?
#
loop_
_entity_poly.entity_id
_entity_poly.type
_entity_poly.pdbx_seq_one_letter_code
_entity_poly.pdbx_strand_id
1 'polypeptide(L)'
;MKQWIAALLLMLIPGVQAAKPQKVTLMVDDVPVAQVLQALAEQEKLNLVVSPDVSGTVSLHLTDVPWKQALQTVVKSAGLITRQEGNILSVHSVAWQNDNIARQEAEQARAQANLPLEIAV
;
A
#
# COMPACT_ATOMS: atom_id res chain seq x y z
N MET A 1 -10.69 -16.95 49.57
CA MET A 1 -9.89 -15.70 49.67
C MET A 1 -8.77 -15.74 48.64
N LYS A 2 -8.47 -14.59 48.00
CA LYS A 2 -7.46 -14.32 46.95
C LYS A 2 -7.83 -14.68 45.51
N GLN A 3 -8.66 -13.84 44.89
CA GLN A 3 -8.74 -13.61 43.44
C GLN A 3 -8.87 -12.09 43.20
N TRP A 4 -7.78 -11.33 43.35
CA TRP A 4 -7.79 -9.86 43.16
C TRP A 4 -6.72 -9.37 42.16
N ILE A 5 -5.91 -10.26 41.59
CA ILE A 5 -4.77 -9.86 40.74
C ILE A 5 -5.15 -9.85 39.25
N ALA A 6 -6.24 -10.52 38.85
CA ALA A 6 -6.69 -10.53 37.46
C ALA A 6 -7.31 -9.18 37.00
N ALA A 7 -7.71 -8.31 37.93
CA ALA A 7 -8.31 -7.02 37.60
C ALA A 7 -7.28 -5.91 37.30
N LEU A 8 -5.98 -6.17 37.48
CA LEU A 8 -4.93 -5.14 37.42
C LEU A 8 -4.02 -5.23 36.18
N LEU A 9 -4.29 -6.14 35.24
CA LEU A 9 -3.37 -6.44 34.13
C LEU A 9 -3.96 -6.28 32.72
N LEU A 10 -5.14 -5.67 32.58
CA LEU A 10 -5.75 -5.45 31.25
C LEU A 10 -6.29 -4.03 31.05
N MET A 11 -5.57 -3.03 31.55
CA MET A 11 -5.90 -1.62 31.30
C MET A 11 -4.65 -0.84 30.87
N LEU A 12 -4.05 -1.27 29.77
CA LEU A 12 -2.99 -0.51 29.08
C LEU A 12 -2.98 -0.89 27.60
N ILE A 13 -4.13 -0.75 26.94
CA ILE A 13 -4.13 -0.54 25.50
C ILE A 13 -4.06 0.99 25.34
N PRO A 14 -2.89 1.58 25.03
CA PRO A 14 -2.84 3.00 24.70
C PRO A 14 -3.78 3.20 23.51
N GLY A 15 -4.71 4.15 23.68
CA GLY A 15 -5.76 4.41 22.71
C GLY A 15 -5.16 4.49 21.31
N VAL A 16 -5.65 3.61 20.43
CA VAL A 16 -5.48 3.78 18.98
C VAL A 16 -6.10 5.13 18.69
N GLN A 17 -5.27 6.17 18.63
CA GLN A 17 -5.70 7.48 18.19
C GLN A 17 -6.16 7.26 16.76
N ALA A 18 -7.49 7.22 16.59
CA ALA A 18 -8.13 7.24 15.30
C ALA A 18 -7.69 8.56 14.66
N ALA A 19 -6.66 8.49 13.81
CA ALA A 19 -6.24 9.60 12.98
C ALA A 19 -7.51 10.11 12.28
N LYS A 20 -7.86 11.37 12.53
CA LYS A 20 -9.07 11.97 11.97
C LYS A 20 -9.01 11.77 10.46
N PRO A 21 -10.05 11.19 9.82
CA PRO A 21 -10.02 10.96 8.39
C PRO A 21 -9.94 12.32 7.69
N GLN A 22 -8.78 12.65 7.16
CA GLN A 22 -8.59 13.86 6.38
C GLN A 22 -9.41 13.71 5.11
N LYS A 23 -10.35 14.63 4.91
CA LYS A 23 -11.28 14.62 3.77
C LYS A 23 -10.65 15.38 2.62
N VAL A 24 -10.88 14.88 1.41
CA VAL A 24 -10.31 15.39 0.17
C VAL A 24 -11.44 15.71 -0.78
N THR A 25 -11.35 16.90 -1.36
CA THR A 25 -12.17 17.32 -2.49
C THR A 25 -11.21 17.65 -3.61
N LEU A 26 -11.32 16.93 -4.72
CA LEU A 26 -10.40 17.03 -5.85
C LEU A 26 -11.17 16.78 -7.15
N MET A 27 -10.96 17.64 -8.13
CA MET A 27 -11.52 17.48 -9.47
C MET A 27 -10.36 17.60 -10.47
N VAL A 28 -10.13 16.54 -11.23
CA VAL A 28 -9.12 16.49 -12.29
C VAL A 28 -9.73 15.82 -13.51
N ASP A 29 -9.39 16.33 -14.68
CA ASP A 29 -9.87 15.83 -15.95
C ASP A 29 -8.68 15.56 -16.86
N ASP A 30 -8.52 14.31 -17.28
CA ASP A 30 -7.43 13.83 -18.16
C ASP A 30 -6.03 14.16 -17.65
N VAL A 31 -5.79 13.93 -16.36
CA VAL A 31 -4.51 14.23 -15.71
C VAL A 31 -3.69 12.94 -15.54
N PRO A 32 -2.36 12.96 -15.73
CA PRO A 32 -1.51 11.81 -15.45
C PRO A 32 -1.70 11.30 -14.03
N VAL A 33 -1.96 10.00 -13.88
CA VAL A 33 -2.24 9.40 -12.57
C VAL A 33 -1.13 9.65 -11.55
N ALA A 34 0.12 9.70 -12.00
CA ALA A 34 1.27 10.03 -11.17
C ALA A 34 1.16 11.41 -10.50
N GLN A 35 0.66 12.42 -11.21
CA GLN A 35 0.47 13.77 -10.66
C GLN A 35 -0.64 13.80 -9.61
N VAL A 36 -1.74 13.08 -9.87
CA VAL A 36 -2.85 12.97 -8.91
C VAL A 36 -2.38 12.29 -7.62
N LEU A 37 -1.62 11.20 -7.74
CA LEU A 37 -1.05 10.50 -6.59
C LEU A 37 -0.04 11.36 -5.81
N GLN A 38 0.75 12.18 -6.52
CA GLN A 38 1.67 13.14 -5.90
C GLN A 38 0.92 14.16 -5.06
N ALA A 39 -0.11 14.80 -5.62
CA ALA A 39 -0.95 15.75 -4.89
C ALA A 39 -1.60 15.11 -3.64
N LEU A 40 -2.05 13.85 -3.74
CA LEU A 40 -2.58 13.11 -2.60
C LEU A 40 -1.50 12.81 -1.54
N ALA A 41 -0.29 12.44 -1.94
CA ALA A 41 0.80 12.16 -1.00
C ALA A 41 1.29 13.42 -0.27
N GLU A 42 1.38 14.55 -0.99
CA GLU A 42 1.76 15.85 -0.42
C GLU A 42 0.80 16.30 0.68
N GLN A 43 -0.50 16.04 0.52
CA GLN A 43 -1.52 16.41 1.50
C GLN A 43 -1.31 15.76 2.87
N GLU A 44 -0.88 14.49 2.90
CA GLU A 44 -0.57 13.75 4.14
C GLU A 44 0.93 13.80 4.51
N LYS A 45 1.74 14.57 3.76
CA LYS A 45 3.20 14.67 3.92
C LYS A 45 3.93 13.31 3.84
N LEU A 46 3.47 12.45 2.94
CA LEU A 46 4.10 11.16 2.66
C LEU A 46 5.12 11.30 1.54
N ASN A 47 6.21 10.54 1.61
CA ASN A 47 7.16 10.44 0.51
C ASN A 47 6.59 9.51 -0.55
N LEU A 48 6.41 9.98 -1.78
CA LEU A 48 5.90 9.18 -2.89
C LEU A 48 7.04 8.71 -3.80
N VAL A 49 7.07 7.42 -4.10
CA VAL A 49 7.93 6.83 -5.13
C VAL A 49 7.03 6.26 -6.22
N VAL A 50 7.04 6.89 -7.39
CA VAL A 50 6.30 6.42 -8.56
C VAL A 50 7.25 5.64 -9.46
N SER A 51 6.93 4.38 -9.72
CA SER A 51 7.74 3.53 -10.59
C SER A 51 7.53 3.90 -12.07
N PRO A 52 8.54 3.74 -12.94
CA PRO A 52 8.47 4.17 -14.34
C PRO A 52 7.41 3.41 -15.17
N ASP A 53 6.93 2.28 -14.68
CA ASP A 53 5.84 1.51 -15.30
C ASP A 53 4.44 2.14 -15.07
N VAL A 54 4.33 3.12 -14.18
CA VAL A 54 3.08 3.86 -13.94
C VAL A 54 2.83 4.83 -15.10
N SER A 55 1.90 4.48 -15.97
CA SER A 55 1.51 5.27 -17.14
C SER A 55 -0.01 5.32 -17.29
N GLY A 56 -0.52 6.38 -17.91
CA GLY A 56 -1.96 6.60 -18.12
C GLY A 56 -2.49 7.89 -17.50
N THR A 57 -3.68 8.29 -17.94
CA THR A 57 -4.42 9.43 -17.42
C THR A 57 -5.67 8.98 -16.66
N VAL A 58 -6.14 9.82 -15.75
CA VAL A 58 -7.36 9.58 -14.99
C VAL A 58 -8.16 10.88 -14.89
N SER A 59 -9.48 10.75 -15.05
CA SER A 59 -10.45 11.80 -14.74
C SER A 59 -11.23 11.39 -13.51
N LEU A 60 -11.25 12.26 -12.49
CA LEU A 60 -11.91 11.97 -11.23
C LEU A 60 -12.43 13.22 -10.56
N HIS A 61 -13.58 13.06 -9.92
CA HIS A 61 -14.22 14.09 -9.13
C HIS A 61 -14.58 13.48 -7.77
N LEU A 62 -13.88 13.95 -6.74
CA LEU A 62 -14.04 13.55 -5.35
C LEU A 62 -14.57 14.76 -4.57
N THR A 63 -15.58 14.55 -3.73
CA THR A 63 -16.13 15.57 -2.84
C THR A 63 -16.29 14.98 -1.45
N ASP A 64 -15.62 15.58 -0.46
CA ASP A 64 -15.71 15.17 0.95
C ASP A 64 -15.32 13.69 1.21
N VAL A 65 -14.39 13.16 0.42
CA VAL A 65 -13.99 11.73 0.47
C VAL A 65 -12.81 11.55 1.43
N PRO A 66 -12.82 10.55 2.34
CA PRO A 66 -11.65 10.26 3.18
C PRO A 66 -10.40 9.98 2.34
N TRP A 67 -9.26 10.55 2.71
CA TRP A 67 -8.01 10.45 1.95
C TRP A 67 -7.61 9.01 1.60
N LYS A 68 -7.68 8.09 2.57
CA LYS A 68 -7.39 6.67 2.34
C LYS A 68 -8.30 6.07 1.27
N GLN A 69 -9.57 6.47 1.24
CA GLN A 69 -10.54 6.00 0.26
C GLN A 69 -10.29 6.65 -1.11
N ALA A 70 -9.97 7.94 -1.15
CA ALA A 70 -9.58 8.65 -2.36
C ALA A 70 -8.37 7.96 -3.03
N LEU A 71 -7.29 7.75 -2.28
CA LEU A 71 -6.09 7.06 -2.74
C LEU A 71 -6.41 5.68 -3.31
N GLN A 72 -7.15 4.85 -2.55
CA GLN A 72 -7.54 3.52 -3.01
C GLN A 72 -8.38 3.54 -4.29
N THR A 73 -9.24 4.55 -4.44
CA THR A 73 -10.11 4.68 -5.62
C THR A 73 -9.27 5.02 -6.85
N VAL A 74 -8.35 5.98 -6.75
CA VAL A 74 -7.44 6.36 -7.84
C VAL A 74 -6.59 5.17 -8.27
N VAL A 75 -5.97 4.50 -7.30
CA VAL A 75 -5.10 3.34 -7.51
C VAL A 75 -5.84 2.20 -8.20
N LYS A 76 -7.05 1.85 -7.72
CA LYS A 76 -7.88 0.82 -8.34
C LYS A 76 -8.34 1.20 -9.74
N SER A 77 -8.76 2.45 -9.95
CA SER A 77 -9.24 2.93 -11.25
C SER A 77 -8.14 2.89 -12.31
N ALA A 78 -6.89 3.15 -11.92
CA ALA A 78 -5.74 3.16 -12.82
C ALA A 78 -5.04 1.79 -12.94
N GLY A 79 -5.54 0.73 -12.30
CA GLY A 79 -4.90 -0.59 -12.33
C GLY A 79 -3.50 -0.59 -11.70
N LEU A 80 -3.33 0.23 -10.65
CA LEU A 80 -2.10 0.36 -9.89
C LEU A 80 -2.20 -0.39 -8.56
N ILE A 81 -1.05 -0.56 -7.93
CA ILE A 81 -0.91 -1.04 -6.56
C ILE A 81 -0.03 -0.07 -5.79
N THR A 82 -0.29 0.03 -4.50
CA THR A 82 0.50 0.84 -3.58
C THR A 82 1.06 0.00 -2.46
N ARG A 83 2.32 0.20 -2.13
CA ARG A 83 2.98 -0.39 -0.97
C ARG A 83 3.43 0.74 -0.05
N GLN A 84 2.95 0.73 1.19
CA GLN A 84 3.37 1.70 2.19
C GLN A 84 4.39 1.04 3.13
N GLU A 85 5.58 1.62 3.20
CA GLU A 85 6.65 1.23 4.13
C GLU A 85 7.00 2.44 5.00
N GLY A 86 6.37 2.50 6.17
CA GLY A 86 6.50 3.66 7.07
C GLY A 86 5.95 4.95 6.45
N ASN A 87 6.86 5.90 6.18
CA ASN A 87 6.54 7.20 5.57
C ASN A 87 6.71 7.22 4.04
N ILE A 88 7.05 6.08 3.43
CA ILE A 88 7.26 5.97 1.99
C ILE A 88 6.09 5.20 1.38
N LEU A 89 5.47 5.80 0.38
CA LEU A 89 4.41 5.21 -0.44
C LEU A 89 4.99 4.90 -1.82
N SER A 90 5.17 3.63 -2.12
CA SER A 90 5.65 3.15 -3.42
C SER A 90 4.46 2.75 -4.29
N VAL A 91 4.44 3.20 -5.53
CA VAL A 91 3.38 2.91 -6.51
C VAL A 91 3.95 2.10 -7.67
N HIS A 92 3.26 1.02 -8.00
CA HIS A 92 3.60 0.14 -9.12
C HIS A 92 2.33 -0.19 -9.92
N SER A 93 2.47 -0.62 -11.17
CA SER A 93 1.37 -1.20 -11.94
C SER A 93 1.06 -2.61 -11.47
N VAL A 94 -0.21 -3.02 -11.64
CA VAL A 94 -0.60 -4.43 -11.40
C VAL A 94 0.16 -5.38 -12.33
N ALA A 95 0.49 -4.94 -13.55
CA ALA A 95 1.28 -5.73 -14.49
C ALA A 95 2.68 -6.05 -13.94
N TRP A 96 3.35 -5.05 -13.34
CA TRP A 96 4.65 -5.24 -12.69
C TRP A 96 4.55 -6.24 -11.53
N GLN A 97 3.48 -6.21 -10.74
CA GLN A 97 3.30 -7.17 -9.64
C GLN A 97 3.23 -8.61 -10.15
N ASN A 98 2.47 -8.86 -11.21
CA ASN A 98 2.29 -10.20 -11.76
C ASN A 98 3.59 -10.75 -12.35
N ASP A 99 4.35 -9.91 -13.06
CA ASP A 99 5.66 -10.30 -13.60
C ASP A 99 6.65 -10.64 -12.48
N ASN A 100 6.74 -9.81 -11.44
CA ASN A 100 7.67 -10.08 -10.33
C ASN A 100 7.34 -11.35 -9.56
N ILE A 101 6.05 -11.65 -9.35
CA ILE A 101 5.63 -12.89 -8.69
C ILE A 101 6.06 -14.10 -9.55
N ALA A 102 5.78 -14.07 -10.85
CA ALA A 102 6.15 -15.16 -11.76
C ALA A 102 7.67 -15.38 -11.81
N ARG A 103 8.46 -14.29 -11.81
CA ARG A 103 9.92 -14.37 -11.79
C ARG A 103 10.44 -14.93 -10.48
N GLN A 104 9.90 -14.50 -9.34
CA GLN A 104 10.26 -15.04 -8.03
C GLN A 104 9.92 -16.53 -7.89
N GLU A 105 8.74 -16.96 -8.36
CA GLU A 105 8.34 -18.36 -8.34
C GLU A 105 9.26 -19.23 -9.21
N ALA A 106 9.63 -18.76 -10.40
CA ALA A 106 10.54 -19.46 -11.29
C ALA A 106 11.96 -19.59 -10.68
N GLU A 107 12.45 -18.53 -10.02
CA GLU A 107 13.73 -18.56 -9.31
C GLU A 107 13.70 -19.51 -8.12
N GLN A 108 12.62 -19.49 -7.32
CA GLN A 108 12.45 -20.41 -6.20
C GLN A 108 12.36 -21.87 -6.65
N ALA A 109 11.64 -22.16 -7.74
CA ALA A 109 11.57 -23.50 -8.31
C ALA A 109 12.94 -23.99 -8.79
N ARG A 110 13.73 -23.11 -9.42
CA ARG A 110 15.11 -23.40 -9.83
C ARG A 110 16.02 -23.64 -8.63
N ALA A 111 15.89 -22.84 -7.57
CA ALA A 111 16.67 -23.01 -6.34
C ALA A 111 16.35 -24.33 -5.62
N GLN A 112 15.07 -24.71 -5.55
CA GLN A 112 14.64 -26.00 -4.99
C GLN A 112 15.12 -27.19 -5.82
N ALA A 113 15.09 -27.08 -7.15
CA ALA A 113 15.57 -28.13 -8.05
C ALA A 113 17.11 -28.31 -8.00
N ASN A 114 17.86 -27.26 -7.65
CA ASN A 114 19.32 -27.27 -7.53
C ASN A 114 19.83 -27.62 -6.12
N LEU A 115 18.97 -28.07 -5.19
CA LEU A 115 19.43 -28.55 -3.89
C LEU A 115 20.27 -29.83 -4.09
N PRO A 116 21.57 -29.84 -3.70
CA PRO A 116 22.38 -31.05 -3.81
C PRO A 116 21.80 -32.16 -2.92
N LEU A 117 21.69 -33.37 -3.46
CA LEU A 117 21.16 -34.59 -2.79
C LEU A 117 22.07 -35.10 -1.64
N GLU A 118 22.86 -34.24 -1.01
CA GLU A 118 23.94 -34.63 -0.11
C GLU A 118 23.50 -34.93 1.33
N ILE A 119 22.21 -34.72 1.68
CA ILE A 119 21.66 -35.11 2.99
C ILE A 119 20.80 -36.36 2.85
N ALA A 120 21.37 -37.40 2.26
CA ALA A 120 20.83 -38.76 2.33
C ALA A 120 22.01 -39.74 2.30
N VAL A 121 22.85 -39.69 3.34
CA VAL A 121 23.84 -40.73 3.66
C VAL A 121 23.69 -41.11 5.12
#